data_AF-A0A914L7X8-F1
#
_entry.id   AF-A0A914L7X8-F1
#
_cell.length_a   1.000
_cell.length_b   1.000
_cell.length_c   1.000
_cell.angle_alpha   90.00
_cell.angle_beta   90.00
_cell.angle_gamma   90.00
#
_symmetry.space_group_name_H-M   'P 1'
#
loop_
_entity.id
_entity.type
_entity.pdbx_description
1 polymer ?
#
loop_
_entity_poly.entity_id
_entity_poly.type
_entity_poly.pdbx_seq_one_letter_code
_entity_poly.pdbx_strand_id
1 'polypeptide(L)' 'MELSALAVFDNYLVTVDDRTGIVYNLVPWVILNNGPGSSKQFKGEWMTIKDDCLVVGSLGFGNV' A
#
# COMPACT_ATOMS: atom_id res chain seq x y z
N MET A 1 4.36 -7.54 10.11
CA MET A 1 3.36 -6.60 9.58
C MET A 1 2.88 -7.12 8.24
N GLU A 2 2.16 -8.25 8.29
CA GLU A 2 1.44 -8.87 7.17
C GLU A 2 -0.05 -8.81 7.47
N LEU A 3 -0.90 -8.45 6.53
CA LEU A 3 -2.17 -7.83 6.87
C LEU A 3 -3.31 -8.48 6.14
N SER A 4 -3.98 -9.34 6.89
CA SER A 4 -4.80 -10.46 6.44
C SER A 4 -6.29 -10.14 6.31
N ALA A 5 -6.76 -9.02 6.88
CA ALA A 5 -8.17 -8.66 6.80
C ALA A 5 -8.33 -7.15 6.81
N LEU A 6 -9.37 -6.71 6.13
CA LEU A 6 -9.79 -5.32 6.14
C LEU A 6 -11.18 -5.31 6.72
N ALA A 7 -11.24 -5.21 8.04
CA ALA A 7 -12.52 -5.15 8.71
C ALA A 7 -12.67 -3.81 9.41
N VAL A 8 -13.91 -3.39 9.56
CA VAL A 8 -14.26 -2.26 10.41
C VAL A 8 -14.84 -2.87 11.68
N PHE A 9 -14.09 -2.78 12.76
CA PHE A 9 -14.50 -3.35 14.04
C PHE A 9 -14.16 -2.42 15.18
N ASP A 10 -15.12 -2.20 16.07
CA ASP A 10 -15.07 -1.16 17.12
C ASP A 10 -14.47 0.13 16.56
N ASN A 11 -14.95 0.47 15.36
CA ASN A 11 -14.55 1.60 14.53
C ASN A 11 -13.09 1.66 14.03
N TYR A 12 -12.34 0.56 14.00
CA TYR A 12 -10.97 0.50 13.49
C TYR A 12 -10.84 -0.30 12.19
N LEU A 13 -10.01 0.21 11.25
CA LEU A 13 -9.61 -0.51 10.04
C LEU A 13 -8.55 -1.51 10.41
N VAL A 14 -9.03 -2.55 11.04
CA VAL A 14 -8.16 -3.54 11.58
C VAL A 14 -7.76 -4.48 10.49
N THR A 15 -6.49 -4.81 10.56
CA THR A 15 -6.04 -6.05 10.06
C THR A 15 -5.48 -6.82 11.21
N VAL A 16 -5.91 -8.03 11.31
CA VAL A 16 -5.02 -8.96 11.96
C VAL A 16 -3.74 -9.08 11.14
N ASP A 17 -2.59 -9.05 11.81
CA ASP A 17 -1.38 -9.68 11.28
C ASP A 17 -1.39 -11.11 11.76
N ASP A 18 -1.91 -11.94 10.88
CA ASP A 18 -2.17 -13.35 11.10
C ASP A 18 -0.95 -14.11 11.63
N ARG A 19 0.27 -13.70 11.27
CA ARG A 19 1.50 -14.36 11.72
C ARG A 19 1.74 -14.28 13.21
N THR A 20 1.30 -13.19 13.81
CA THR A 20 1.50 -12.93 15.23
C THR A 20 0.22 -13.14 16.02
N GLY A 21 -0.92 -13.24 15.34
CA GLY A 21 -2.25 -13.15 15.94
C GLY A 21 -2.56 -11.77 16.51
N ILE A 22 -1.64 -10.81 16.39
CA ILE A 22 -1.85 -9.44 16.81
C ILE A 22 -2.85 -8.85 15.83
N VAL A 23 -3.95 -8.37 16.38
CA VAL A 23 -4.82 -7.46 15.64
C VAL A 23 -4.13 -6.12 15.61
N TYR A 24 -3.58 -5.81 14.45
CA TYR A 24 -3.14 -4.49 14.13
C TYR A 24 -4.37 -3.67 13.73
N ASN A 25 -4.33 -2.40 14.05
CA ASN A 25 -4.87 -1.50 13.06
C ASN A 25 -3.96 -1.52 11.83
N LEU A 26 -4.50 -1.58 10.62
CA LEU A 26 -3.75 -1.68 9.36
C LEU A 26 -2.58 -0.72 9.16
N VAL A 27 -1.72 -1.19 8.24
CA VAL A 27 -0.26 -1.34 8.26
C VAL A 27 0.17 -1.58 6.75
N PRO A 28 1.45 -1.70 6.31
CA PRO A 28 1.88 -1.45 4.89
C PRO A 28 1.74 -2.57 3.78
N TRP A 29 1.64 -2.23 2.46
CA TRP A 29 1.37 -3.16 1.31
C TRP A 29 2.43 -3.24 0.16
N VAL A 30 2.76 -2.15 -0.55
CA VAL A 30 3.74 -2.17 -1.67
C VAL A 30 4.83 -1.13 -1.41
N ILE A 31 6.12 -1.52 -1.48
CA ILE A 31 7.25 -0.58 -1.50
C ILE A 31 7.68 -0.42 -2.94
N LEU A 32 7.37 0.72 -3.48
CA LEU A 32 7.75 1.07 -4.83
C LEU A 32 9.12 1.81 -4.72
N ASN A 33 9.94 1.91 -5.78
CA ASN A 33 11.19 2.71 -5.82
C ASN A 33 11.19 3.78 -6.93
N ASN A 34 11.85 4.92 -6.71
CA ASN A 34 11.70 6.09 -7.58
C ASN A 34 12.60 6.05 -8.83
N GLY A 35 12.08 5.54 -9.94
CA GLY A 35 12.75 5.54 -11.24
C GLY A 35 13.93 4.55 -11.36
N PRO A 36 14.53 4.41 -12.57
CA PRO A 36 15.54 3.40 -12.83
C PRO A 36 16.87 3.74 -12.12
N GLY A 37 17.40 2.79 -11.33
CA GLY A 37 18.71 2.91 -10.69
C GLY A 37 18.78 3.75 -9.40
N SER A 38 17.64 4.19 -8.85
CA SER A 38 17.56 4.98 -7.61
C SER A 38 17.43 4.11 -6.36
N SER A 39 18.11 4.51 -5.27
CA SER A 39 17.95 3.92 -3.92
C SER A 39 16.83 4.58 -3.09
N LYS A 40 16.10 5.56 -3.64
CA LYS A 40 14.99 6.25 -2.95
C LYS A 40 13.66 5.50 -3.14
N GLN A 41 12.92 5.27 -2.06
CA GLN A 41 11.56 4.72 -2.08
C GLN A 41 10.64 5.61 -2.94
N PHE A 42 9.83 4.98 -3.77
CA PHE A 42 8.76 5.59 -4.56
C PHE A 42 7.63 5.97 -3.63
N LYS A 43 7.14 7.16 -3.91
CA LYS A 43 5.97 7.69 -3.25
C LYS A 43 4.74 7.25 -4.05
N GLY A 44 4.08 6.18 -3.61
CA GLY A 44 2.83 5.69 -4.18
C GLY A 44 1.66 6.50 -3.65
N GLU A 45 0.92 7.16 -4.55
CA GLU A 45 -0.04 8.23 -4.25
C GLU A 45 -1.49 7.83 -4.54
N TRP A 46 -1.71 6.82 -5.39
CA TRP A 46 -3.05 6.32 -5.68
C TRP A 46 -2.99 4.91 -6.22
N MET A 47 -4.13 4.25 -6.17
CA MET A 47 -4.31 2.87 -6.58
C MET A 47 -5.64 2.78 -7.32
N THR A 48 -5.65 2.21 -8.52
CA THR A 48 -6.91 1.92 -9.23
C THR A 48 -6.82 0.61 -9.94
N ILE A 49 -7.95 0.13 -10.42
CA ILE A 49 -8.06 -1.02 -11.30
C ILE A 49 -8.48 -0.51 -12.66
N LYS A 50 -7.67 -0.74 -13.70
CA LYS A 50 -8.01 -0.34 -15.07
C LYS A 50 -7.47 -1.34 -16.07
N ASP A 51 -8.29 -1.76 -17.03
CA ASP A 51 -7.95 -2.83 -17.99
C ASP A 51 -7.25 -3.98 -17.26
N ASP A 52 -7.80 -4.29 -16.08
CA ASP A 52 -7.30 -5.27 -15.13
C ASP A 52 -5.89 -5.03 -14.54
N CYS A 53 -5.39 -3.79 -14.53
CA CYS A 53 -4.12 -3.41 -13.90
C CYS A 53 -4.32 -2.60 -12.61
N LEU A 54 -3.67 -3.03 -11.50
CA LEU A 54 -3.49 -2.23 -10.29
C LEU A 54 -2.46 -1.15 -10.57
N VAL A 55 -2.94 0.00 -10.97
CA VAL A 55 -2.03 1.08 -11.26
C VAL A 55 -1.76 1.81 -9.96
N VAL A 56 -0.51 1.77 -9.54
CA VAL A 56 -0.01 2.52 -8.39
C VAL A 56 0.78 3.68 -8.92
N GLY A 57 0.14 4.83 -9.04
CA GLY A 57 0.83 6.01 -9.55
C GLY A 57 1.43 6.85 -8.44
N SER A 58 2.36 7.68 -8.86
CA SER A 58 2.89 8.83 -8.13
C SER A 58 2.06 10.09 -8.47
N LEU A 59 2.48 11.29 -8.03
CA LEU A 59 1.76 12.57 -8.09
C LEU A 59 1.52 13.13 -9.49
N GLY A 60 2.19 12.61 -10.51
CA GLY A 60 1.96 12.97 -11.91
C GLY A 60 2.58 14.31 -12.38
N PHE A 61 3.32 15.04 -11.54
CA PHE A 61 4.03 16.27 -11.93
C PHE A 61 5.54 16.02 -12.04
N GLY A 62 6.01 15.90 -13.27
CA GLY A 62 7.39 16.03 -13.66
C GLY A 62 7.38 16.33 -15.14
N ASN A 63 8.20 17.29 -15.59
CA ASN A 63 8.43 17.47 -17.01
C ASN A 63 8.95 16.13 -17.57
N VAL A 64 8.20 15.56 -18.51
CA VAL A 64 8.81 14.81 -19.63
C VAL A 64 9.72 15.73 -20.43
#